data_AF-A0A3M1FD44-F1
#
_entry.id   AF-A0A3M1FD44-F1
#
_cell.length_a   1.000
_cell.length_b   1.000
_cell.length_c   1.000
_cell.angle_alpha   90.00
_cell.angle_beta   90.00
_cell.angle_gamma   90.00
#
_symmetry.space_group_name_H-M   'P 1'
#
loop_
_entity.id
_entity.type
_entity.pdbx_description
1 polymer ?
#
loop_
_entity_poly.entity_id
_entity_poly.type
_entity_poly.pdbx_seq_one_letter_code
_entity_poly.pdbx_strand_id
1 'polypeptide(L)'
;MFIEHGTELELDYIIFLNGKVYDTSIKDIAISSGIFNLEKEYKPIRFKQGSPSVISAINTSVLGMAIGEEKVIKVYPSNGFGYRNGSLIRTLPRSMVEKAIEDISPGTKISMTFNNQKRTGHIVELNDDNVIIDFNHELADKEFDLKVIIRNIIL
;
A
#
# COMPACT_ATOMS: atom_id res chain seq x y z
N MET A 1 21.73 -19.46 2.20
CA MET A 1 20.42 -19.73 2.85
C MET A 1 19.36 -19.20 1.92
N PHE A 2 18.26 -19.94 1.78
CA PHE A 2 17.16 -19.60 0.87
C PHE A 2 15.86 -19.48 1.66
N ILE A 3 14.93 -18.70 1.13
CA ILE A 3 13.61 -18.51 1.74
C ILE A 3 12.73 -19.74 1.48
N GLU A 4 12.20 -20.31 2.54
CA GLU A 4 11.25 -21.43 2.52
C GLU A 4 9.94 -21.02 3.22
N HIS A 5 8.97 -21.95 3.26
CA HIS A 5 7.71 -21.67 3.93
C HIS A 5 7.91 -21.43 5.43
N GLY A 6 7.38 -20.32 5.93
CA GLY A 6 7.50 -19.93 7.33
C GLY A 6 8.84 -19.30 7.72
N THR A 7 9.76 -19.10 6.78
CA THR A 7 10.97 -18.30 7.02
C THR A 7 10.60 -16.88 7.42
N GLU A 8 11.21 -16.34 8.47
CA GLU A 8 11.16 -14.90 8.74
C GLU A 8 12.22 -14.16 7.92
N LEU A 9 11.87 -13.02 7.37
CA LEU A 9 12.76 -12.29 6.47
C LEU A 9 12.51 -10.79 6.51
N GLU A 10 13.49 -10.05 6.03
CA GLU A 10 13.42 -8.62 5.77
C GLU A 10 13.70 -8.34 4.30
N LEU A 11 12.86 -7.55 3.65
CA LEU A 11 13.08 -7.11 2.27
C LEU A 11 12.84 -5.62 2.10
N ASP A 12 13.59 -5.02 1.18
CA ASP A 12 13.26 -3.72 0.62
C ASP A 12 12.38 -3.87 -0.61
N TYR A 13 11.57 -2.85 -0.88
CA TYR A 13 10.74 -2.78 -2.07
C TYR A 13 10.81 -1.42 -2.78
N ILE A 14 10.50 -1.46 -4.07
CA ILE A 14 10.24 -0.29 -4.90
C ILE A 14 9.03 -0.60 -5.79
N ILE A 15 7.97 0.19 -5.67
CA ILE A 15 6.78 0.13 -6.52
C ILE A 15 6.96 1.14 -7.65
N PHE A 16 6.77 0.68 -8.89
CA PHE A 16 6.78 1.50 -10.08
C PHE A 16 5.39 1.55 -10.70
N LEU A 17 4.88 2.76 -10.90
CA LEU A 17 3.64 3.00 -11.63
C LEU A 17 3.97 3.79 -12.90
N ASN A 18 3.61 3.25 -14.07
CA ASN A 18 3.94 3.84 -15.37
C ASN A 18 5.44 4.17 -15.52
N GLY A 19 6.31 3.28 -15.05
CA GLY A 19 7.77 3.43 -15.11
C GLY A 19 8.38 4.43 -14.13
N LYS A 20 7.59 5.06 -13.25
CA LYS A 20 8.07 5.99 -12.22
C LYS A 20 7.96 5.37 -10.84
N VAL A 21 8.91 5.69 -9.94
CA VAL A 21 8.82 5.27 -8.54
C VAL A 21 7.59 5.91 -7.92
N TYR A 22 6.66 5.06 -7.48
CA TYR A 22 5.44 5.45 -6.78
C TYR A 22 5.65 5.37 -5.27
N ASP A 23 6.27 4.30 -4.79
CA ASP A 23 6.56 4.11 -3.37
C ASP A 23 7.80 3.23 -3.15
N THR A 24 8.49 3.38 -2.02
CA THR A 24 9.67 2.56 -1.69
C THR A 24 9.96 2.54 -0.19
N SER A 25 10.57 1.46 0.29
CA SER A 25 11.18 1.39 1.62
C SER A 25 12.58 2.03 1.70
N ILE A 26 13.21 2.36 0.56
CA ILE A 26 14.60 2.84 0.51
C ILE A 26 14.63 4.38 0.47
N LYS A 27 15.14 5.00 1.53
CA LYS A 27 15.16 6.46 1.71
C LYS A 27 15.83 7.20 0.54
N ASP A 28 17.00 6.74 0.11
CA ASP A 28 17.77 7.42 -0.94
C ASP A 28 17.04 7.40 -2.30
N ILE A 29 16.31 6.31 -2.58
CA ILE A 29 15.46 6.19 -3.76
C ILE A 29 14.27 7.15 -3.65
N ALA A 30 13.66 7.26 -2.47
CA ALA A 30 12.56 8.19 -2.26
C ALA A 30 12.99 9.65 -2.46
N ILE A 31 14.17 10.04 -1.96
CA ILE A 31 14.76 11.37 -2.14
C ILE A 31 15.06 11.64 -3.61
N SER A 32 15.83 10.75 -4.25
CA SER A 32 16.23 10.93 -5.66
C SER A 32 15.05 10.89 -6.63
N SER A 33 13.95 10.22 -6.27
CA SER A 33 12.72 10.16 -7.08
C SER A 33 11.71 11.26 -6.73
N GLY A 34 12.00 12.12 -5.76
CA GLY A 34 11.13 13.24 -5.38
C GLY A 34 9.85 12.85 -4.62
N ILE A 35 9.80 11.65 -4.04
CA ILE A 35 8.65 11.14 -3.27
C ILE A 35 8.94 11.02 -1.76
N PHE A 36 10.00 11.68 -1.29
CA PHE A 36 10.39 11.65 0.11
C PHE A 36 9.30 12.27 1.01
N ASN A 37 8.96 11.57 2.09
CA ASN A 37 8.00 12.01 3.09
C ASN A 37 8.62 11.91 4.48
N LEU A 38 8.67 13.02 5.23
CA LEU A 38 9.22 13.07 6.59
C LEU A 38 8.48 12.15 7.58
N GLU A 39 7.19 11.91 7.35
CA GLU A 39 6.36 11.07 8.23
C GLU A 39 6.51 9.58 7.93
N LYS A 40 7.15 9.22 6.81
CA LYS A 40 7.35 7.82 6.43
C LYS A 40 8.65 7.29 7.04
N GLU A 41 8.55 6.13 7.69
CA GLU A 41 9.71 5.36 8.10
C GLU A 41 10.23 4.51 6.92
N TYR A 42 11.46 4.79 6.49
CA TYR A 42 12.13 4.09 5.39
C TYR A 42 13.01 2.97 5.94
N LYS A 43 12.45 1.77 6.03
CA LYS A 43 13.16 0.56 6.46
C LYS A 43 12.61 -0.68 5.76
N PRO A 44 13.39 -1.78 5.67
CA PRO A 44 12.91 -3.05 5.16
C PRO A 44 11.65 -3.51 5.89
N ILE A 45 10.74 -4.15 5.15
CA ILE A 45 9.58 -4.79 5.74
C ILE A 45 9.99 -6.14 6.30
N ARG A 46 9.64 -6.41 7.56
CA ARG A 46 9.81 -7.71 8.19
C ARG A 46 8.49 -8.48 8.16
N PHE A 47 8.52 -9.71 7.66
CA PHE A 47 7.35 -10.59 7.66
C PHE A 47 7.78 -12.05 7.68
N LYS A 48 6.80 -12.94 7.86
CA LYS A 48 6.98 -14.38 7.77
C LYS A 48 6.47 -14.85 6.41
N GLN A 49 7.26 -15.62 5.69
CA GLN A 49 6.84 -16.19 4.41
C GLN A 49 5.52 -16.96 4.59
N GLY A 50 4.55 -16.66 3.72
CA GLY A 50 3.22 -17.26 3.75
C GLY A 50 2.22 -16.48 4.60
N SER A 51 2.65 -15.43 5.32
CA SER A 51 1.73 -14.60 6.10
C SER A 51 0.91 -13.65 5.21
N PRO A 52 -0.31 -13.27 5.65
CA PRO A 52 -1.13 -12.28 4.95
C PRO A 52 -0.63 -10.83 5.15
N SER A 53 0.54 -10.64 5.78
CA SER A 53 1.10 -9.32 6.06
C SER A 53 1.62 -8.60 4.82
N VAL A 54 1.82 -9.33 3.72
CA VAL A 54 2.26 -8.80 2.43
C VAL A 54 1.35 -9.33 1.32
N ILE A 55 1.33 -8.62 0.18
CA ILE A 55 0.58 -9.05 -1.01
C ILE A 55 1.05 -10.41 -1.51
N SER A 56 0.16 -11.18 -2.14
CA SER A 56 0.49 -12.54 -2.59
C SER A 56 1.60 -12.57 -3.62
N ALA A 57 1.74 -11.53 -4.45
CA ALA A 57 2.86 -11.37 -5.37
C ALA A 57 4.23 -11.41 -4.65
N ILE A 58 4.35 -10.79 -3.47
CA ILE A 58 5.57 -10.88 -2.65
C ILE A 58 5.74 -12.31 -2.13
N ASN A 59 4.71 -12.85 -1.47
CA ASN A 59 4.78 -14.20 -0.87
C ASN A 59 5.26 -15.28 -1.85
N THR A 60 4.74 -15.28 -3.08
CA THR A 60 5.11 -16.27 -4.11
C THR A 60 6.47 -15.98 -4.74
N SER A 61 6.83 -14.72 -4.93
CA SER A 61 8.03 -14.35 -5.68
C SER A 61 9.33 -14.54 -4.92
N VAL A 62 9.29 -14.43 -3.58
CA VAL A 62 10.47 -14.49 -2.71
C VAL A 62 10.90 -15.91 -2.34
N LEU A 63 10.07 -16.91 -2.59
CA LEU A 63 10.43 -18.32 -2.34
C LEU A 63 11.68 -18.71 -3.12
N GLY A 64 12.62 -19.34 -2.43
CA GLY A 64 13.89 -19.75 -3.00
C GLY A 64 14.90 -18.62 -3.24
N MET A 65 14.57 -17.37 -2.94
CA MET A 65 15.54 -16.28 -3.05
C MET A 65 16.55 -16.32 -1.89
N ALA A 66 17.79 -15.92 -2.17
CA ALA A 66 18.84 -15.74 -1.17
C ALA A 66 18.97 -14.27 -0.72
N ILE A 67 19.68 -14.05 0.39
CA ILE A 67 20.04 -12.71 0.87
C ILE A 67 20.82 -11.96 -0.23
N GLY A 68 20.43 -10.71 -0.50
CA GLY A 68 21.02 -9.85 -1.51
C GLY A 68 20.42 -10.01 -2.90
N GLU A 69 19.62 -11.05 -3.14
CA GLU A 69 18.94 -11.21 -4.43
C GLU A 69 17.83 -10.18 -4.62
N GLU A 70 17.66 -9.79 -5.88
CA GLU A 70 16.64 -8.85 -6.30
C GLU A 70 15.79 -9.43 -7.43
N LYS A 71 14.51 -9.04 -7.46
CA LYS A 71 13.57 -9.50 -8.47
C LYS A 71 12.56 -8.42 -8.79
N VAL A 72 12.25 -8.26 -10.08
CA VAL A 72 11.16 -7.41 -10.55
C VAL A 72 9.97 -8.28 -10.90
N ILE A 73 8.79 -7.91 -10.39
CA ILE A 73 7.56 -8.70 -10.47
C ILE A 73 6.47 -7.79 -11.02
N LYS A 74 5.76 -8.26 -12.05
CA LYS A 74 4.52 -7.61 -12.48
C LYS A 74 3.41 -7.97 -11.49
N VAL A 75 2.79 -6.96 -10.90
CA VAL A 75 1.67 -7.12 -9.96
C VAL A 75 0.38 -6.72 -10.66
N TYR A 76 -0.62 -7.59 -10.53
CA TYR A 76 -1.99 -7.41 -10.99
C TYR A 76 -2.91 -7.18 -9.79
N PRO A 77 -4.14 -6.65 -9.98
CA PRO A 77 -5.09 -6.50 -8.88
C PRO A 77 -5.31 -7.82 -8.10
N SER A 78 -5.36 -8.95 -8.81
CA SER A 78 -5.58 -10.28 -8.21
C SER A 78 -4.47 -10.77 -7.28
N ASN A 79 -3.23 -10.29 -7.43
CA ASN A 79 -2.10 -10.66 -6.59
C ASN A 79 -1.43 -9.49 -5.85
N GLY A 80 -2.01 -8.29 -5.98
CA GLY A 80 -1.61 -7.06 -5.32
C GLY A 80 -2.62 -6.65 -4.25
N PHE A 81 -3.21 -5.46 -4.44
CA PHE A 81 -4.12 -4.84 -3.48
C PHE A 81 -5.61 -5.11 -3.73
N GLY A 82 -5.92 -6.05 -4.61
CA GLY A 82 -7.29 -6.41 -4.97
C GLY A 82 -7.90 -5.49 -6.02
N TYR A 83 -9.10 -5.88 -6.45
CA TYR A 83 -9.96 -5.02 -7.26
C TYR A 83 -10.64 -3.99 -6.37
N ARG A 84 -10.98 -2.81 -6.90
CA ARG A 84 -11.84 -1.88 -6.16
C ARG A 84 -13.15 -2.58 -5.84
N ASN A 85 -13.58 -2.38 -4.60
CA ASN A 85 -14.84 -2.87 -4.10
C ASN A 85 -15.80 -1.68 -3.94
N GLY A 86 -16.89 -1.70 -4.70
CA GLY A 86 -17.93 -0.67 -4.64
C GLY A 86 -18.58 -0.55 -3.25
N SER A 87 -18.58 -1.60 -2.43
CA SER A 87 -19.05 -1.52 -1.03
C SER A 87 -18.13 -0.73 -0.10
N LEU A 88 -16.89 -0.47 -0.52
CA LEU A 88 -15.95 0.42 0.17
C LEU A 88 -16.06 1.87 -0.30
N ILE A 89 -16.95 2.17 -1.25
CA ILE A 89 -17.35 3.53 -1.61
C ILE A 89 -18.61 3.86 -0.81
N ARG A 90 -18.55 4.92 -0.01
CA ARG A 90 -19.63 5.28 0.90
C ARG A 90 -20.06 6.71 0.70
N THR A 91 -21.38 6.89 0.62
CA THR A 91 -22.01 8.20 0.71
C THR A 91 -22.31 8.49 2.18
N LEU A 92 -21.82 9.61 2.69
CA LEU A 92 -22.08 10.08 4.04
C LEU A 92 -22.72 11.48 3.99
N PRO A 93 -23.59 11.82 4.97
CA PRO A 93 -24.08 13.19 5.09
C PRO A 93 -22.91 14.16 5.27
N ARG A 94 -22.92 15.25 4.50
CA ARG A 94 -21.86 16.26 4.52
C ARG A 94 -21.61 16.83 5.91
N SER A 95 -22.69 17.13 6.62
CA SER A 95 -22.66 17.62 8.01
C SER A 95 -21.97 16.68 9.01
N MET A 96 -21.89 15.37 8.71
CA MET A 96 -21.14 14.42 9.54
C MET A 96 -19.63 14.58 9.33
N VAL A 97 -19.21 14.83 8.09
CA VAL A 97 -17.79 14.97 7.72
C VAL A 97 -17.25 16.33 8.18
N GLU A 98 -18.02 17.40 7.99
CA GLU A 98 -17.64 18.76 8.39
C GLU A 98 -17.49 18.95 9.90
N LYS A 99 -18.12 18.09 10.71
CA LYS A 99 -17.87 18.04 12.16
C LYS A 99 -16.46 17.57 12.52
N ALA A 100 -15.77 16.88 11.61
CA ALA A 100 -14.45 16.31 11.84
C ALA A 100 -13.33 17.10 11.15
N ILE A 101 -13.62 17.76 10.02
CA ILE A 101 -12.64 18.47 9.17
C ILE A 101 -13.32 19.70 8.59
N GLU A 102 -12.70 20.89 8.72
CA GLU A 102 -13.27 22.16 8.24
C GLU A 102 -13.26 22.28 6.70
N ASP A 103 -12.21 21.79 6.04
CA ASP A 103 -12.04 21.93 4.58
C ASP A 103 -12.13 20.58 3.85
N ILE A 104 -13.26 20.33 3.20
CA ILE A 104 -13.51 19.11 2.42
C ILE A 104 -13.56 19.40 0.92
N SER A 105 -12.72 18.70 0.15
CA SER A 105 -12.65 18.81 -1.32
C SER A 105 -12.37 17.44 -1.93
N PRO A 106 -12.66 17.19 -3.22
CA PRO A 106 -12.23 15.97 -3.87
C PRO A 106 -10.71 15.76 -3.74
N GLY A 107 -10.30 14.56 -3.36
CA GLY A 107 -8.91 14.20 -3.05
C GLY A 107 -8.51 14.36 -1.58
N THR A 108 -9.29 15.05 -0.74
CA THR A 108 -9.02 15.16 0.70
C THR A 108 -8.98 13.77 1.33
N LYS A 109 -7.88 13.42 2.02
CA LYS A 109 -7.77 12.18 2.81
C LYS A 109 -8.53 12.32 4.12
N ILE A 110 -9.34 11.32 4.44
CA ILE A 110 -10.14 11.28 5.67
C ILE A 110 -9.86 9.97 6.38
N SER A 111 -9.65 10.02 7.70
CA SER A 111 -9.68 8.85 8.56
C SER A 111 -10.99 8.77 9.34
N MET A 112 -11.68 7.63 9.24
CA MET A 112 -12.91 7.36 9.99
C MET A 112 -12.84 6.02 10.69
N THR A 113 -13.49 5.91 11.85
CA THR A 113 -13.58 4.64 12.57
C THR A 113 -14.89 3.94 12.24
N PHE A 114 -14.81 2.70 11.74
CA PHE A 114 -15.96 1.81 11.51
C PHE A 114 -15.74 0.51 12.25
N ASN A 115 -16.72 0.06 13.05
CA ASN A 115 -16.63 -1.19 13.82
C ASN A 115 -15.32 -1.28 14.64
N ASN A 116 -14.96 -0.19 15.33
CA ASN A 116 -13.70 -0.04 16.08
C ASN A 116 -12.40 -0.19 15.25
N GLN A 117 -12.48 -0.10 13.92
CA GLN A 117 -11.32 -0.08 13.02
C GLN A 117 -11.21 1.28 12.34
N LYS A 118 -10.05 1.92 12.49
CA LYS A 118 -9.72 3.14 11.73
C LYS A 118 -9.48 2.76 10.27
N ARG A 119 -10.18 3.42 9.36
CA ARG A 119 -10.00 3.32 7.91
C ARG A 119 -9.67 4.68 7.35
N THR A 120 -8.75 4.72 6.41
CA THR A 120 -8.44 5.94 5.66
C THR A 120 -9.05 5.80 4.26
N GLY A 121 -9.70 6.86 3.80
CA GLY A 121 -10.24 6.97 2.46
C GLY A 121 -9.97 8.36 1.89
N HIS A 122 -10.42 8.59 0.66
CA HIS A 122 -10.34 9.90 0.01
C HIS A 122 -11.74 10.32 -0.47
N ILE A 123 -12.02 11.61 -0.38
CA ILE A 123 -13.24 12.17 -0.98
C ILE A 123 -13.13 12.04 -2.50
N VAL A 124 -14.13 11.43 -3.12
CA VAL A 124 -14.24 11.33 -4.58
C VAL A 124 -15.04 12.51 -5.12
N GLU A 125 -16.15 12.83 -4.47
CA GLU A 125 -17.09 13.86 -4.88
C GLU A 125 -17.86 14.35 -3.65
N LEU A 126 -18.39 15.56 -3.71
CA LEU A 126 -19.31 16.10 -2.74
C LEU A 126 -20.31 17.05 -3.39
N ASN A 127 -21.49 17.14 -2.81
CA ASN A 127 -22.52 18.13 -3.13
C ASN A 127 -22.99 18.82 -1.84
N ASP A 128 -24.13 19.52 -1.88
CA ASP A 128 -24.65 20.27 -0.73
C ASP A 128 -25.01 19.36 0.45
N ASP A 129 -25.48 18.14 0.18
CA ASP A 129 -26.01 17.23 1.21
C ASP A 129 -25.05 16.07 1.55
N ASN A 130 -24.23 15.65 0.59
CA ASN A 130 -23.52 14.38 0.65
C ASN A 130 -22.04 14.49 0.25
N VAL A 131 -21.24 13.61 0.85
CA VAL A 131 -19.83 13.38 0.50
C VAL A 131 -19.67 11.91 0.14
N ILE A 132 -19.09 11.64 -1.02
CA ILE A 132 -18.73 10.30 -1.49
C ILE A 132 -17.27 10.07 -1.12
N ILE A 133 -17.00 9.04 -0.31
CA ILE A 133 -15.66 8.69 0.17
C ILE A 133 -15.32 7.28 -0.30
N ASP A 134 -14.15 7.12 -0.90
CA ASP A 134 -13.62 5.83 -1.32
C ASP A 134 -12.56 5.34 -0.32
N PHE A 135 -12.85 4.21 0.31
CA PHE A 135 -11.99 3.53 1.29
C PHE A 135 -11.19 2.36 0.70
N ASN A 136 -11.18 2.20 -0.63
CA ASN A 136 -10.28 1.24 -1.28
C ASN A 136 -8.82 1.64 -1.10
N HIS A 137 -7.93 0.65 -1.13
CA HIS A 137 -6.50 0.91 -1.19
C HIS A 137 -6.17 1.76 -2.44
N GLU A 138 -5.22 2.69 -2.34
CA GLU A 138 -4.88 3.60 -3.45
C GLU A 138 -4.44 2.86 -4.73
N LEU A 139 -3.82 1.69 -4.55
CA LEU A 139 -3.37 0.79 -5.62
C LEU A 139 -4.38 -0.32 -5.98
N ALA A 140 -5.63 -0.26 -5.49
CA ALA A 140 -6.68 -1.16 -5.95
C ALA A 140 -6.98 -0.93 -7.45
N ASP A 141 -7.28 -2.01 -8.19
CA ASP A 141 -7.39 -2.06 -9.66
C ASP A 141 -6.12 -1.67 -10.44
N LYS A 142 -5.00 -1.42 -9.77
CA LYS A 142 -3.76 -1.03 -10.46
C LYS A 142 -2.90 -2.24 -10.77
N GLU A 143 -2.37 -2.23 -11.98
CA GLU A 143 -1.18 -2.99 -12.33
C GLU A 143 0.06 -2.13 -12.11
N PHE A 144 1.10 -2.72 -11.54
CA PHE A 144 2.36 -2.02 -11.27
C PHE A 144 3.53 -3.00 -11.28
N ASP A 145 4.73 -2.49 -11.45
CA ASP A 145 5.94 -3.30 -11.30
C ASP A 145 6.48 -3.14 -9.88
N LEU A 146 6.91 -4.24 -9.29
CA LEU A 146 7.44 -4.28 -7.93
C LEU A 146 8.85 -4.89 -7.97
N LYS A 147 9.85 -4.09 -7.58
CA LYS A 147 11.17 -4.62 -7.27
C LYS A 147 11.25 -4.98 -5.80
N VAL A 148 11.70 -6.18 -5.48
CA VAL A 148 12.02 -6.64 -4.13
C VAL A 148 13.50 -6.95 -4.02
N ILE A 149 14.09 -6.71 -2.84
CA ILE A 149 15.50 -6.97 -2.52
C ILE A 149 15.56 -7.62 -1.14
N ILE A 150 16.05 -8.86 -1.05
CA ILE A 150 16.16 -9.56 0.24
C ILE A 150 17.32 -8.97 1.04
N ARG A 151 17.02 -8.44 2.22
CA ARG A 151 18.03 -7.84 3.12
C ARG A 151 18.51 -8.82 4.17
N ASN A 152 17.60 -9.62 4.71
CA ASN A 152 17.93 -10.56 5.76
C ASN A 152 17.01 -11.78 5.75
N ILE A 153 17.53 -12.92 6.22
CA ILE A 153 16.77 -14.12 6.54
C ILE A 153 17.00 -14.42 8.01
N ILE A 154 15.93 -14.49 8.78
CA ILE A 154 15.92 -14.63 10.23
C ILE A 154 15.55 -16.07 10.56
N LEU A 155 16.34 -16.67 11.46
CA LEU A 155 16.18 -18.04 11.96
C LEU A 155 15.09 -18.14 13.01
#